data_AF-A0A959W5Z1-F1
#
_entry.id   AF-A0A959W5Z1-F1
#
_cell.length_a   1.000
_cell.length_b   1.000
_cell.length_c   1.000
_cell.angle_alpha   90.00
_cell.angle_beta   90.00
_cell.angle_gamma   90.00
#
_symmetry.space_group_name_H-M   'P 1'
#
loop_
_entity.id
_entity.type
_entity.pdbx_description
1 polymer ?
#
loop_
_entity_poly.entity_id
_entity_poly.type
_entity_poly.pdbx_seq_one_letter_code
_entity_poly.pdbx_strand_id
1 'polypeptide(L)'
;MIPSPEIASISLESPAGSAWEFLVLFVVVILGPPLVQRAGIPGILGLLLGGFLIGPNGLGLLDAGSTTIPDLGQLGLLYLMFIAGVELDLNLLRRHRKSAITFGLLTFIFPFGFGCLVGMLLGWELPASVLLGS
;
A
#
# COMPACT_ATOMS: atom_id res chain seq x y z
N MET A 1 17.74 44.35 -37.68
CA MET A 1 16.65 43.37 -37.57
C MET A 1 17.30 41.99 -37.59
N ILE A 2 17.70 41.46 -36.43
CA ILE A 2 18.29 40.12 -36.30
C ILE A 2 17.19 39.25 -35.69
N PRO A 3 16.75 38.16 -36.32
CA PRO A 3 15.77 37.27 -35.71
C PRO A 3 16.45 36.55 -34.53
N SER A 4 16.00 36.86 -33.32
CA SER A 4 16.32 36.11 -32.10
C SER A 4 15.75 34.68 -32.22
N PRO A 5 16.51 33.64 -31.84
CA PRO A 5 16.15 32.25 -32.15
C PRO A 5 14.97 31.78 -31.28
N GLU A 6 14.03 31.06 -31.90
CA GLU A 6 12.80 30.45 -31.33
C GLU A 6 13.06 29.36 -30.26
N ILE A 7 14.26 29.28 -29.69
CA ILE A 7 14.68 28.21 -28.76
C ILE A 7 14.12 28.45 -27.35
N ALA A 8 13.53 29.62 -27.08
CA ALA A 8 12.98 29.99 -25.78
C ALA A 8 11.58 29.43 -25.46
N SER A 9 10.94 28.70 -26.39
CA SER A 9 9.60 28.10 -26.19
C SER A 9 9.61 26.58 -26.02
N ILE A 10 10.78 25.96 -25.80
CA ILE A 10 10.83 24.59 -25.25
C ILE A 10 10.53 24.72 -23.75
N SER A 11 9.26 24.99 -23.43
CA SER A 11 8.71 24.78 -22.10
C SER A 11 8.92 23.30 -21.78
N LEU A 12 9.88 23.02 -20.91
CA LEU A 12 9.97 21.72 -20.25
C LEU A 12 8.73 21.60 -19.38
N GLU A 13 7.65 21.14 -20.00
CA GLU A 13 6.49 20.66 -19.27
C GLU A 13 7.04 19.54 -18.38
N SER A 14 7.13 19.83 -17.08
CA SER A 14 7.39 18.82 -16.07
C SER A 14 6.50 17.63 -16.40
N PRO A 15 6.96 16.37 -16.29
CA PRO A 15 6.12 15.21 -16.53
C PRO A 15 5.01 15.20 -15.49
N ALA A 16 3.93 15.94 -15.76
CA ALA A 16 2.86 16.25 -14.85
C ALA A 16 1.57 15.74 -15.50
N GLY A 17 1.09 14.62 -14.96
CA GLY A 17 -0.06 13.90 -15.46
C GLY A 17 -0.06 12.46 -14.97
N SER A 18 -1.23 11.81 -15.02
CA SER A 18 -1.42 10.43 -14.56
C SER A 18 -0.45 9.42 -15.20
N ALA A 19 0.00 9.67 -16.43
CA ALA A 19 0.99 8.82 -17.10
C ALA A 19 2.34 8.76 -16.37
N TRP A 20 2.80 9.88 -15.81
CA TRP A 20 4.03 9.93 -15.02
C TRP A 20 3.90 9.14 -13.72
N GLU A 21 2.78 9.32 -13.02
CA GLU A 21 2.47 8.60 -11.78
C GLU A 21 2.46 7.08 -12.01
N PHE A 22 1.85 6.63 -13.11
CA PHE A 22 1.87 5.21 -13.47
C PHE A 22 3.27 4.72 -13.81
N LEU A 23 4.07 5.50 -14.53
CA LEU A 23 5.45 5.12 -14.84
C LEU A 23 6.26 4.91 -13.56
N VAL A 24 6.19 5.86 -12.63
CA VAL A 24 6.89 5.78 -11.34
C VAL A 24 6.38 4.57 -10.54
N LEU A 25 5.06 4.35 -10.49
CA LEU A 25 4.46 3.18 -9.84
C LEU A 25 4.97 1.87 -10.44
N PHE A 26 4.98 1.72 -11.77
CA PHE A 26 5.47 0.52 -12.43
C PHE A 26 6.96 0.28 -12.16
N VAL A 27 7.77 1.33 -12.18
CA VAL A 27 9.20 1.25 -11.83
C VAL A 27 9.36 0.69 -10.42
N VAL A 28 8.59 1.19 -9.44
CA VAL A 28 8.62 0.68 -8.06
C VAL A 28 8.14 -0.77 -7.98
N VAL A 29 7.05 -1.12 -8.66
CA VAL A 29 6.50 -2.48 -8.63
C VAL A 29 7.48 -3.49 -9.25
N ILE A 30 8.17 -3.12 -10.32
CA ILE A 30 9.10 -3.99 -11.04
C ILE A 30 10.44 -4.07 -10.31
N LEU A 31 11.01 -2.95 -9.86
CA LEU A 31 12.36 -2.92 -9.28
C LEU A 31 12.36 -3.14 -7.76
N GLY A 32 11.32 -2.73 -7.04
CA GLY A 32 11.26 -2.78 -5.58
C GLY A 32 11.48 -4.19 -5.02
N PRO A 33 10.68 -5.21 -5.42
CA PRO A 33 10.81 -6.55 -4.88
C PRO A 33 12.17 -7.20 -5.19
N PRO A 34 12.69 -7.21 -6.44
CA PRO A 34 14.00 -7.82 -6.73
C PRO A 34 15.16 -7.17 -5.99
N LEU A 35 15.14 -5.85 -5.78
CA LEU A 35 16.19 -5.13 -5.07
C LEU A 35 16.23 -5.51 -3.59
N VAL A 36 15.07 -5.59 -2.93
CA VAL A 36 14.97 -5.90 -1.51
C VAL A 36 15.13 -7.40 -1.22
N GLN A 37 14.65 -8.27 -2.13
CA GLN A 37 14.85 -9.72 -2.03
C GLN A 37 16.33 -10.12 -2.13
N ARG A 38 17.16 -9.36 -2.84
CA ARG A 38 18.62 -9.59 -2.87
C ARG A 38 19.28 -9.44 -1.50
N ALA A 39 18.68 -8.65 -0.59
CA ALA A 39 19.13 -8.52 0.79
C ALA A 39 18.53 -9.59 1.73
N GLY A 40 17.77 -10.56 1.21
CA GLY A 40 17.09 -11.60 2.01
C GLY A 40 15.78 -11.14 2.65
N ILE A 41 15.25 -9.97 2.24
CA ILE A 41 14.06 -9.36 2.83
C ILE A 41 12.83 -9.68 1.95
N PRO A 42 11.64 -9.94 2.53
CA PRO A 42 10.40 -10.14 1.77
C PRO A 42 10.10 -9.01 0.78
N GLY A 43 9.78 -9.37 -0.47
CA GLY A 43 9.60 -8.39 -1.56
C GLY A 43 8.51 -7.33 -1.33
N ILE A 44 7.48 -7.65 -0.54
CA ILE A 44 6.43 -6.69 -0.15
C ILE A 44 6.99 -5.47 0.59
N LEU A 45 8.06 -5.64 1.37
CA LEU A 45 8.73 -4.53 2.03
C LEU A 45 9.42 -3.60 1.02
N GLY A 46 9.85 -4.12 -0.13
CA GLY A 46 10.36 -3.29 -1.23
C GLY A 46 9.28 -2.44 -1.88
N LEU A 47 8.04 -2.92 -1.95
CA LEU A 47 6.90 -2.13 -2.40
C LEU A 47 6.52 -1.05 -1.37
N LEU A 48 6.51 -1.41 -0.08
CA LEU A 48 6.21 -0.46 1.00
C LEU A 48 7.23 0.67 1.06
N LEU A 49 8.53 0.33 1.06
CA LEU A 49 9.61 1.31 1.06
C LEU A 49 9.60 2.13 -0.23
N GLY A 50 9.36 1.50 -1.38
CA GLY A 50 9.23 2.19 -2.65
C GLY A 50 8.12 3.25 -2.60
N GLY A 51 6.92 2.88 -2.15
CA GLY A 51 5.79 3.80 -1.96
C GLY A 51 6.09 4.94 -0.99
N PHE A 52 6.73 4.63 0.15
CA PHE A 52 7.18 5.64 1.11
C PHE A 52 8.19 6.63 0.49
N LEU A 53 9.15 6.13 -0.30
CA LEU A 53 10.16 6.94 -0.95
C LEU A 53 9.61 7.80 -2.08
N ILE A 54 8.66 7.32 -2.88
CA ILE A 54 8.12 8.10 -4.01
C ILE A 54 6.97 9.02 -3.61
N GLY A 55 6.33 8.77 -2.47
CA GLY A 55 5.20 9.54 -1.98
C GLY A 55 5.53 11.01 -1.68
N PRO A 56 4.51 11.82 -1.35
CA PRO A 56 4.67 13.26 -1.13
C PRO A 56 5.61 13.60 0.02
N ASN A 57 5.75 12.72 1.02
CA ASN A 57 6.67 12.89 2.15
C ASN A 57 8.09 12.34 1.89
N GLY A 58 8.33 11.70 0.74
CA GLY A 58 9.62 11.16 0.33
C GLY A 58 10.31 12.07 -0.69
N LEU A 59 10.43 11.58 -1.92
CA LEU A 59 10.98 12.27 -3.08
C LEU A 59 9.97 13.20 -3.75
N GLY A 60 8.70 13.16 -3.35
CA GLY A 60 7.65 14.02 -3.91
C GLY A 60 7.37 13.74 -5.39
N LEU A 61 7.58 12.51 -5.86
CA LEU A 61 7.33 12.12 -7.25
C LEU A 61 5.84 11.92 -7.55
N LEU A 62 5.04 11.77 -6.51
CA LEU A 62 3.59 11.69 -6.54
C LEU A 62 2.98 12.92 -5.88
N ASP A 63 2.09 13.60 -6.58
CA ASP A 63 1.40 14.78 -6.06
C ASP A 63 0.43 14.40 -4.94
N ALA A 64 0.43 15.17 -3.85
CA ALA A 64 -0.47 14.94 -2.71
C ALA A 64 -1.96 15.08 -3.06
N GLY A 65 -2.27 15.74 -4.18
CA GLY A 65 -3.64 15.89 -4.70
C GLY A 65 -4.05 14.84 -5.72
N SER A 66 -3.19 13.86 -6.05
CA SER A 66 -3.51 12.83 -7.04
C SER A 66 -4.39 11.74 -6.43
N THR A 67 -5.51 11.45 -7.09
CA THR A 67 -6.45 10.38 -6.69
C THR A 67 -6.19 9.07 -7.43
N THR A 68 -5.43 9.12 -8.52
CA THR A 68 -5.33 8.01 -9.49
C THR A 68 -4.68 6.76 -8.90
N ILE A 69 -3.56 6.92 -8.17
CA ILE A 69 -2.88 5.78 -7.52
C ILE A 69 -3.69 5.22 -6.34
N PRO A 70 -4.22 6.04 -5.40
CA PRO A 70 -5.08 5.55 -4.32
C PRO A 70 -6.29 4.75 -4.82
N ASP A 71 -6.97 5.25 -5.86
CA ASP A 71 -8.15 4.58 -6.43
C ASP A 71 -7.78 3.22 -7.06
N LEU A 72 -6.65 3.17 -7.78
CA LEU A 72 -6.13 1.91 -8.31
C LEU A 72 -5.73 0.94 -7.18
N GLY A 73 -5.16 1.45 -6.08
CA GLY A 73 -4.81 0.66 -4.90
C GLY A 73 -6.03 0.00 -4.26
N GLN A 74 -7.14 0.73 -4.16
CA GLN A 74 -8.41 0.19 -3.65
C GLN A 74 -8.98 -0.90 -4.57
N LEU A 75 -8.94 -0.68 -5.89
CA LEU A 75 -9.34 -1.70 -6.87
C LEU A 75 -8.43 -2.94 -6.80
N GLY A 76 -7.13 -2.74 -6.66
CA GLY A 76 -6.15 -3.81 -6.48
C GLY A 76 -6.41 -4.63 -5.21
N LEU A 77 -6.66 -3.97 -4.08
CA LEU A 77 -7.02 -4.62 -2.82
C LEU A 77 -8.32 -5.43 -2.97
N LEU A 78 -9.37 -4.84 -3.56
CA LEU A 78 -10.62 -5.54 -3.82
C LEU A 78 -10.41 -6.77 -4.70
N TYR A 79 -9.61 -6.64 -5.76
CA TYR A 79 -9.28 -7.74 -6.67
C TYR A 79 -8.52 -8.87 -5.94
N LEU A 80 -7.55 -8.54 -5.10
CA LEU A 80 -6.82 -9.53 -4.29
C LEU A 80 -7.75 -10.25 -3.30
N MET A 81 -8.64 -9.53 -2.63
CA MET A 81 -9.63 -10.13 -1.73
C MET A 81 -10.63 -11.01 -2.49
N PHE A 82 -10.98 -10.62 -3.71
CA PHE A 82 -11.82 -11.44 -4.59
C PHE A 82 -11.12 -12.73 -5.00
N ILE A 83 -9.87 -12.67 -5.46
CA ILE A 83 -9.07 -13.86 -5.79
C ILE A 83 -8.93 -14.77 -4.57
N ALA A 84 -8.57 -14.22 -3.42
CA ALA A 84 -8.44 -14.98 -2.18
C ALA A 84 -9.76 -15.70 -1.82
N GLY A 85 -10.90 -15.07 -2.08
CA GLY A 85 -12.21 -15.69 -1.91
C GLY A 85 -12.52 -16.81 -2.92
N VAL A 86 -12.05 -16.68 -4.17
CA VAL A 86 -12.21 -17.70 -5.22
C VAL A 86 -11.29 -18.90 -4.99
N GLU A 87 -10.08 -18.66 -4.47
CA GLU A 87 -9.11 -19.71 -4.14
C GLU A 87 -9.49 -20.50 -2.85
N LEU A 88 -10.39 -19.94 -2.04
CA LEU A 88 -10.85 -20.56 -0.78
C LEU A 88 -11.68 -21.84 -1.02
N ASP A 89 -11.18 -22.97 -0.53
CA ASP A 89 -11.93 -24.24 -0.55
C ASP A 89 -13.02 -24.27 0.56
N LEU A 90 -14.27 -24.08 0.15
CA LEU A 90 -15.42 -24.11 1.05
C LEU A 90 -15.72 -25.50 1.63
N ASN A 91 -15.33 -26.59 0.96
CA ASN A 91 -15.52 -27.95 1.47
C ASN A 91 -14.55 -28.24 2.61
N LEU A 92 -13.29 -27.84 2.46
CA LEU A 92 -12.29 -27.92 3.54
C LEU A 92 -12.69 -27.03 4.71
N LEU A 93 -13.11 -25.79 4.44
CA LEU A 93 -13.61 -24.87 5.46
C LEU A 93 -14.82 -25.46 6.20
N ARG A 94 -15.76 -26.10 5.50
CA ARG A 94 -16.94 -26.72 6.10
C ARG A 94 -16.57 -27.93 6.95
N ARG A 95 -15.62 -28.76 6.50
CA ARG A 95 -15.13 -29.93 7.26
C ARG A 95 -14.40 -29.51 8.54
N HIS A 96 -13.63 -28.42 8.49
CA HIS A 96 -12.87 -27.89 9.63
C HIS A 96 -13.50 -26.64 10.26
N ARG A 97 -14.80 -26.41 10.06
CA ARG A 97 -15.49 -25.14 10.40
C ARG A 97 -15.25 -24.68 11.83
N LYS A 98 -15.34 -25.59 12.80
CA LYS A 98 -15.09 -25.25 14.22
C LYS A 98 -13.66 -24.75 14.43
N SER A 99 -12.68 -25.49 13.91
CA SER A 99 -11.27 -25.10 14.03
C SER A 99 -10.98 -23.80 13.31
N ALA A 100 -11.53 -23.61 12.10
CA ALA A 100 -11.32 -22.39 11.32
C ALA A 100 -11.92 -21.15 11.99
N ILE A 101 -13.17 -21.24 12.48
CA ILE A 101 -13.82 -20.13 13.19
C ILE A 101 -13.08 -19.83 14.50
N THR A 102 -12.78 -20.84 15.31
CA THR A 102 -12.07 -20.63 16.59
C THR A 102 -10.68 -20.05 16.36
N PHE A 103 -9.93 -20.57 15.38
CA PHE A 103 -8.63 -20.02 15.01
C PHE A 103 -8.74 -18.56 14.54
N GLY A 104 -9.64 -18.27 13.59
CA GLY A 104 -9.84 -16.91 13.07
C GLY A 104 -10.26 -15.91 14.16
N LEU A 105 -11.16 -16.31 15.06
CA LEU A 105 -11.56 -15.47 16.20
C LEU A 105 -10.40 -15.25 17.17
N LEU A 106 -9.61 -16.28 17.48
CA LEU A 106 -8.45 -16.14 18.36
C LEU A 106 -7.38 -15.24 17.75
N THR A 107 -7.05 -15.41 16.47
CA THR A 107 -6.05 -14.59 15.77
C THR A 107 -6.52 -13.16 15.51
N PHE A 108 -7.83 -12.88 15.63
CA PHE A 108 -8.36 -11.53 15.58
C PHE A 108 -8.43 -10.89 16.97
N ILE A 109 -9.10 -11.55 17.92
CA ILE A 109 -9.34 -11.02 19.28
C ILE A 109 -8.04 -10.86 20.06
N PHE A 110 -7.08 -11.78 19.91
CA PHE A 110 -5.86 -11.74 20.72
C PHE A 110 -4.96 -10.56 20.36
N PRO A 111 -4.58 -10.32 19.08
CA PRO A 111 -3.86 -9.10 18.71
C PRO A 111 -4.68 -7.84 18.95
N PHE A 112 -6.00 -7.86 18.69
CA PHE A 112 -6.87 -6.72 18.91
C PHE A 112 -6.92 -6.27 20.37
N GLY A 113 -7.15 -7.23 21.28
CA GLY A 113 -7.18 -6.98 22.71
C GLY A 113 -5.82 -6.57 23.24
N PHE A 114 -4.74 -7.19 22.74
CA PHE A 114 -3.37 -6.81 23.11
C PHE A 114 -3.05 -5.37 22.68
N GLY A 115 -3.40 -4.99 21.45
CA GLY A 115 -3.23 -3.62 20.96
C GLY A 115 -4.04 -2.61 21.77
N CYS A 116 -5.32 -2.88 22.03
CA CYS A 116 -6.14 -2.04 22.91
C CYS A 116 -5.51 -1.85 24.30
N LEU A 117 -5.04 -2.95 24.91
CA LEU A 117 -4.42 -2.92 26.24
C LEU A 117 -3.14 -2.09 26.23
N VAL A 118 -2.28 -2.24 25.21
CA VAL A 118 -1.07 -1.42 25.06
C VAL A 118 -1.42 0.06 24.91
N GLY A 119 -2.42 0.40 24.10
CA GLY A 119 -2.89 1.79 23.95
C GLY A 119 -3.36 2.40 25.28
N MET A 120 -4.11 1.64 26.07
CA MET A 120 -4.57 2.08 27.39
C MET A 120 -3.41 2.26 28.38
N LEU A 121 -2.42 1.35 28.37
CA LEU A 121 -1.22 1.46 29.22
C LEU A 121 -0.36 2.67 28.87
N LEU A 122 -0.34 3.08 27.60
CA LEU A 122 0.32 4.30 27.13
C LEU A 122 -0.48 5.58 27.45
N GLY A 123 -1.66 5.46 28.08
CA GLY A 123 -2.51 6.57 28.48
C GLY A 123 -3.34 7.16 27.34
N TRP A 124 -3.53 6.43 26.25
CA TRP A 124 -4.37 6.89 25.14
C TRP A 124 -5.86 6.74 25.46
N GLU A 125 -6.68 7.61 24.88
CA GLU A 125 -8.13 7.49 25.02
C GLU A 125 -8.66 6.20 24.39
N LEU A 126 -9.86 5.78 24.81
CA LEU A 126 -10.52 4.57 24.33
C LEU A 126 -10.58 4.48 22.79
N PRO A 127 -10.99 5.53 22.04
CA PRO A 127 -11.02 5.47 20.59
C PRO A 127 -9.65 5.23 19.97
N ALA A 128 -8.60 5.93 20.45
CA ALA A 128 -7.24 5.77 19.94
C ALA A 128 -6.66 4.38 20.26
N SER A 129 -6.97 3.84 21.44
CA SER A 129 -6.57 2.49 21.84
C SER A 129 -7.24 1.42 20.99
N VAL A 130 -8.53 1.59 20.69
CA VAL A 130 -9.28 0.69 19.80
C VAL A 130 -8.71 0.71 18.38
N LEU A 131 -8.36 1.89 17.87
CA LEU A 131 -7.72 2.03 16.55
C LEU A 131 -6.34 1.38 16.47
N LEU A 132 -5.58 1.36 17.57
CA LEU A 132 -4.30 0.64 17.60
C LEU A 132 -4.51 -0.88 17.63
N GLY A 133 -5.60 -1.35 18.22
CA GLY A 133 -5.95 -2.77 18.25
C GLY A 133 -6.53 -3.30 16.93
N SER A 134 -7.28 -2.50 16.19
CA SER A 134 -7.92 -2.90 14.92
C SER A 134 -6.93 -3.21 13.81
#